data_AF-A0A7W0PS97-F1
#
_entry.id   AF-A0A7W0PS97-F1
#
_cell.length_a   1.000
_cell.length_b   1.000
_cell.length_c   1.000
_cell.angle_alpha   90.00
_cell.angle_beta   90.00
_cell.angle_gamma   90.00
#
_symmetry.space_group_name_H-M   'P 1'
#
loop_
_entity.id
_entity.type
_entity.pdbx_description
1 polymer ?
#
loop_
_entity_poly.entity_id
_entity_poly.type
_entity_poly.pdbx_seq_one_letter_code
_entity_poly.pdbx_strand_id
1 'polypeptide(L)'
;MFARFGGLLARPLSGLRIRGHGDFHLGQILLTGDDLLIVAFEGEPDRYLEERRLKVSPLLDLAGMIHSFRSAAASAGVWSGGEDERSAEQRASREAVLQAWSRWMSVTFIAAYRETAGEANAAFLPDSIEEWALLLDAFLLEQAIMDVDSRLAGPPDRLAWSLRHALDLLEAG
;
A
#
# COMPACT_ATOMS: atom_id res chain seq x y z
N MET A 1 -7.26 -15.03 13.21
CA MET A 1 -6.47 -13.88 12.74
C MET A 1 -5.60 -14.24 11.53
N PHE A 2 -4.58 -15.11 11.62
CA PHE A 2 -3.69 -15.40 10.46
C PHE A 2 -4.16 -16.49 9.49
N ALA A 3 -5.33 -17.11 9.71
CA ALA A 3 -5.77 -18.29 8.96
C ALA A 3 -5.82 -18.06 7.43
N ARG A 4 -6.20 -16.86 6.98
CA ARG A 4 -6.24 -16.51 5.54
C ARG A 4 -4.87 -16.54 4.87
N PHE A 5 -3.80 -16.22 5.61
CA PHE A 5 -2.43 -16.25 5.10
C PHE A 5 -1.83 -17.65 5.07
N GLY A 6 -2.51 -18.65 5.65
CA GLY A 6 -2.09 -20.05 5.57
C GLY A 6 -1.91 -20.54 4.13
N GLY A 7 -2.66 -19.96 3.17
CA GLY A 7 -2.52 -20.25 1.75
C GLY A 7 -1.12 -19.97 1.18
N LEU A 8 -0.36 -19.03 1.76
CA LEU A 8 1.00 -18.69 1.33
C LEU A 8 1.99 -19.83 1.59
N LEU A 9 1.72 -20.64 2.62
CA LEU A 9 2.56 -21.77 3.01
C LEU A 9 2.05 -23.10 2.46
N ALA A 10 0.79 -23.14 2.04
CA ALA A 10 0.10 -24.37 1.64
C ALA A 10 0.41 -24.82 0.21
N ARG A 11 0.81 -23.91 -0.69
CA ARG A 11 1.07 -24.23 -2.10
C ARG A 11 2.14 -23.34 -2.72
N PRO A 12 2.84 -23.82 -3.77
CA PRO A 12 3.60 -22.93 -4.64
C PRO A 12 2.70 -21.84 -5.21
N LEU A 13 3.24 -20.63 -5.26
CA LEU A 13 2.60 -19.47 -5.87
C LEU A 13 3.08 -19.35 -7.33
N SER A 14 2.14 -19.01 -8.21
CA SER A 14 2.35 -18.60 -9.59
C SER A 14 2.86 -17.16 -9.69
N GLY A 15 3.03 -16.66 -10.91
CA GLY A 15 3.66 -15.39 -11.17
C GLY A 15 5.18 -15.41 -11.02
N LEU A 16 5.83 -14.36 -11.51
CA LEU A 16 7.28 -14.25 -11.52
C LEU A 16 7.74 -13.15 -10.57
N ARG A 17 8.90 -13.36 -9.99
CA ARG A 17 9.62 -12.29 -9.31
C ARG A 17 10.36 -11.45 -10.34
N ILE A 18 10.21 -10.14 -10.27
CA ILE A 18 10.87 -9.15 -11.13
C ILE A 18 11.74 -8.20 -10.31
N ARG A 19 12.59 -7.40 -10.94
CA ARG A 19 13.18 -6.25 -10.24
C ARG A 19 12.08 -5.20 -10.13
N GLY A 20 11.65 -4.93 -8.91
CA GLY A 20 10.70 -3.87 -8.58
C GLY A 20 11.42 -2.63 -8.07
N HIS A 21 10.63 -1.62 -7.71
CA HIS A 21 11.12 -0.43 -7.01
C HIS A 21 11.46 -0.75 -5.55
N GLY A 22 10.66 -1.58 -4.89
CA GLY A 22 10.90 -2.08 -3.53
C GLY A 22 10.60 -1.08 -2.40
N ASP A 23 10.10 0.11 -2.74
CA ASP A 23 9.62 1.17 -1.83
C ASP A 23 8.76 2.17 -2.63
N PHE A 24 7.78 1.66 -3.38
CA PHE A 24 7.00 2.49 -4.30
C PHE A 24 5.80 3.15 -3.61
N HIS A 25 5.78 4.48 -3.59
CA HIS A 25 4.70 5.26 -2.99
C HIS A 25 4.56 6.64 -3.68
N LEU A 26 3.55 7.43 -3.31
CA LEU A 26 3.27 8.73 -3.96
C LEU A 26 4.43 9.73 -3.88
N GLY A 27 5.31 9.62 -2.88
CA GLY A 27 6.49 10.47 -2.73
C GLY A 27 7.57 10.20 -3.79
N GLN A 28 7.48 9.07 -4.50
CA GLN A 28 8.39 8.66 -5.56
C GLN A 28 7.88 9.00 -6.96
N ILE A 29 6.74 9.68 -7.06
CA ILE A 29 6.14 10.09 -8.34
C ILE A 29 6.28 11.60 -8.47
N LEU A 30 6.91 12.04 -9.56
CA LEU A 30 7.01 13.44 -9.94
C LEU A 30 6.19 13.69 -11.21
N LEU A 31 5.35 14.71 -11.18
CA LEU A 31 4.59 15.18 -12.34
C LEU A 31 5.42 16.23 -13.10
N THR A 32 5.71 15.96 -14.37
CA THR A 32 6.44 16.87 -15.25
C THR A 32 5.53 17.32 -16.39
N GLY A 33 4.70 18.35 -16.17
CA GLY A 33 3.87 18.95 -17.22
C GLY A 33 2.91 17.97 -17.92
N ASP A 34 3.41 17.22 -18.90
CA ASP A 34 2.75 16.20 -19.70
C ASP A 34 3.16 14.75 -19.40
N ASP A 35 4.08 14.51 -18.46
CA ASP A 35 4.57 13.16 -18.13
C ASP A 35 4.74 12.90 -16.61
N LEU A 36 5.04 11.66 -16.26
CA LEU A 36 5.27 11.15 -14.92
C LEU A 36 6.66 10.52 -14.83
N LEU A 37 7.44 10.94 -13.83
CA LEU A 37 8.72 10.31 -13.49
C LEU A 37 8.57 9.49 -12.22
N ILE A 38 9.05 8.26 -12.25
CA ILE A 38 9.24 7.41 -11.07
C ILE A 38 10.72 7.53 -10.66
N VAL A 39 10.97 7.88 -9.41
CA VAL A 39 12.33 8.14 -8.88
C VAL A 39 12.67 7.21 -7.71
N ALA A 40 13.90 7.33 -7.19
CA ALA A 40 14.46 6.54 -6.07
C ALA A 40 14.24 5.02 -6.09
N PHE A 41 14.73 4.35 -7.15
CA PHE A 41 14.86 2.88 -7.26
C PHE A 41 15.89 2.25 -6.31
N GLU A 42 16.12 2.90 -5.19
CA GLU A 42 17.00 2.45 -4.14
C GLU A 42 16.38 1.29 -3.36
N GLY A 43 15.05 1.23 -3.24
CA GLY A 43 14.32 0.28 -2.41
C GLY A 43 14.35 0.64 -0.92
N GLU A 44 13.67 -0.15 -0.11
CA GLU A 44 13.47 0.12 1.33
C GLU A 44 14.77 0.45 2.08
N PRO A 45 14.92 1.68 2.62
CA PRO A 45 16.13 2.14 3.31
C PRO A 45 16.61 1.23 4.45
N ASP A 46 15.67 0.65 5.21
CA ASP A 46 15.97 -0.16 6.40
C ASP A 46 16.38 -1.61 6.07
N ARG A 47 16.37 -1.99 4.78
CA ARG A 47 16.83 -3.31 4.32
C ARG A 47 18.31 -3.30 3.90
N TYR A 48 18.97 -4.45 4.04
CA TYR A 48 20.34 -4.62 3.57
C TYR A 48 20.41 -4.53 2.03
N LEU A 49 21.57 -4.14 1.50
CA LEU A 49 21.76 -3.95 0.06
C LEU A 49 21.51 -5.23 -0.75
N GLU A 50 21.86 -6.40 -0.21
CA GLU A 50 21.58 -7.67 -0.87
C GLU A 50 20.07 -7.92 -1.01
N GLU A 51 19.30 -7.55 0.02
CA GLU A 51 17.84 -7.71 0.04
C GLU A 51 17.16 -6.76 -0.94
N ARG A 52 17.60 -5.49 -0.98
CA ARG A 52 17.09 -4.47 -1.92
C ARG A 52 17.30 -4.83 -3.39
N ARG A 53 18.26 -5.72 -3.69
CA ARG A 53 18.55 -6.19 -5.06
C ARG A 53 17.80 -7.45 -5.46
N LEU A 54 17.11 -8.10 -4.52
CA LEU A 54 16.35 -9.32 -4.80
C LEU A 54 15.18 -9.01 -5.74
N LYS A 55 14.86 -9.99 -6.58
CA LYS A 55 13.62 -9.94 -7.34
C LYS A 55 12.44 -10.18 -6.40
N VAL A 56 11.40 -9.37 -6.52
CA VAL A 56 10.19 -9.39 -5.68
C VAL A 56 8.95 -9.61 -6.53
N SER A 57 7.83 -9.93 -5.88
CA SER A 57 6.54 -9.87 -6.57
C SER A 57 6.23 -8.41 -6.91
N PRO A 58 5.74 -8.11 -8.12
CA PRO A 58 5.28 -6.75 -8.46
C PRO A 58 4.13 -6.26 -7.56
N LEU A 59 3.42 -7.18 -6.90
CA LEU A 59 2.37 -6.83 -5.95
C LEU A 59 2.90 -6.13 -4.69
N LEU A 60 4.21 -6.21 -4.41
CA LEU A 60 4.86 -5.44 -3.36
C LEU A 60 4.76 -3.93 -3.65
N ASP A 61 5.16 -3.50 -4.84
CA ASP A 61 5.10 -2.10 -5.26
C ASP A 61 3.64 -1.61 -5.37
N LEU A 62 2.74 -2.49 -5.83
CA LEU A 62 1.31 -2.20 -5.86
C LEU A 62 0.72 -1.96 -4.46
N ALA A 63 1.12 -2.79 -3.48
CA ALA A 63 0.71 -2.62 -2.09
C ALA A 63 1.25 -1.32 -1.48
N GLY A 64 2.50 -0.96 -1.77
CA GLY A 64 3.11 0.30 -1.34
C GLY A 64 2.31 1.52 -1.80
N MET A 65 1.92 1.55 -3.09
CA MET A 65 1.09 2.63 -3.61
C MET A 65 -0.31 2.69 -2.98
N ILE A 66 -0.96 1.53 -2.78
CA ILE A 66 -2.28 1.47 -2.12
C ILE A 66 -2.20 1.96 -0.68
N HIS A 67 -1.17 1.53 0.07
CA HIS A 67 -0.91 2.03 1.41
C HIS A 67 -0.65 3.53 1.40
N SER A 68 0.08 4.04 0.40
CA SER A 68 0.34 5.47 0.22
C SER A 68 -0.94 6.29 0.04
N PHE A 69 -1.93 5.81 -0.72
CA PHE A 69 -3.23 6.51 -0.85
C PHE A 69 -3.96 6.58 0.50
N ARG A 70 -3.96 5.48 1.27
CA ARG A 70 -4.60 5.45 2.60
C ARG A 70 -3.89 6.38 3.58
N SER A 71 -2.56 6.36 3.58
CA SER A 71 -1.74 7.24 4.41
C SER A 71 -1.93 8.72 4.05
N ALA A 72 -2.02 9.06 2.77
CA ALA A 72 -2.31 10.42 2.31
C ALA A 72 -3.70 10.90 2.77
N ALA A 73 -4.72 10.05 2.67
CA ALA A 73 -6.06 10.34 3.18
C ALA A 73 -6.06 10.59 4.69
N ALA A 74 -5.35 9.75 5.45
CA ALA A 74 -5.21 9.89 6.90
C ALA A 74 -4.45 11.18 7.29
N SER A 75 -3.39 11.49 6.55
CA SER A 75 -2.62 12.73 6.72
C SER A 75 -3.49 13.95 6.50
N ALA A 76 -4.33 13.91 5.46
CA ALA A 76 -5.26 14.98 5.16
C ALA A 76 -6.36 15.09 6.23
N GLY A 77 -6.86 13.98 6.78
CA GLY A 77 -7.98 13.97 7.74
C GLY A 77 -7.58 14.32 9.17
N VAL A 78 -6.55 13.63 9.69
CA VAL A 78 -6.14 13.66 11.10
C VAL A 78 -4.99 14.64 11.35
N TRP A 79 -4.06 14.79 10.41
CA TRP A 79 -2.80 15.52 10.64
C TRP A 79 -2.74 16.92 10.03
N SER A 80 -3.84 17.39 9.44
CA SER A 80 -3.98 18.80 9.03
C SER A 80 -4.18 19.66 10.29
N GLY A 81 -3.04 20.05 10.87
CA GLY A 81 -2.95 20.74 12.15
C GLY A 81 -3.65 22.09 12.21
N GLY A 82 -4.37 22.27 13.31
CA GLY A 82 -5.01 23.48 13.81
C GLY A 82 -5.90 23.09 14.98
N GLU A 83 -6.25 24.03 15.88
CA GLU A 83 -7.45 23.88 16.70
C GLU A 83 -8.60 23.69 15.73
N ASP A 84 -8.96 22.43 15.50
CA ASP A 84 -9.96 22.09 14.51
C ASP A 84 -11.31 22.51 15.09
N GLU A 85 -11.71 23.75 14.83
CA GLU A 85 -13.00 24.33 15.23
C GLU A 85 -14.19 23.54 14.65
N ARG A 86 -13.92 22.55 13.79
CA ARG A 86 -14.93 21.64 13.23
C ARG A 86 -15.59 20.79 14.32
N SER A 87 -16.91 20.70 14.20
CA SER A 87 -17.72 19.78 14.99
C SER A 87 -17.29 18.31 14.75
N ALA A 88 -17.64 17.43 15.67
CA ALA A 88 -17.41 15.99 15.50
C ALA A 88 -18.04 15.44 14.22
N GLU A 89 -19.22 15.97 13.84
CA GLU A 89 -19.92 15.60 12.61
C GLU A 89 -19.15 16.04 11.34
N GLN A 90 -18.62 17.26 11.33
CA GLN A 90 -17.81 17.76 10.22
C GLN A 90 -16.50 16.96 10.06
N ARG A 91 -15.89 16.55 11.19
CA ARG A 91 -14.73 15.66 11.18
C ARG A 91 -15.07 14.28 10.61
N ALA A 92 -16.16 13.67 11.07
CA ALA A 92 -16.60 12.37 10.58
C ALA A 92 -16.97 12.38 9.09
N SER A 93 -17.66 13.43 8.63
CA SER A 93 -18.01 13.61 7.21
C SER A 93 -16.76 13.74 6.33
N ARG A 94 -15.78 14.55 6.75
CA ARG A 94 -14.50 14.69 6.03
C ARG A 94 -13.74 13.37 5.98
N GLU A 95 -13.66 12.66 7.09
CA GLU A 95 -13.02 11.34 7.15
C GLU A 95 -13.69 10.36 6.18
N ALA A 96 -15.02 10.31 6.15
CA ALA A 96 -15.75 9.45 5.23
C ALA A 96 -15.44 9.74 3.75
N VAL A 97 -15.33 11.03 3.38
CA VAL A 97 -14.95 11.44 2.02
C VAL A 97 -13.51 11.03 1.69
N LEU A 98 -12.57 11.23 2.61
CA LEU A 98 -11.15 10.86 2.43
C LEU A 98 -10.97 9.34 2.33
N GLN A 99 -11.71 8.58 3.13
CA GLN A 99 -11.76 7.12 3.05
C GLN A 99 -12.34 6.66 1.70
N ALA A 100 -13.44 7.27 1.24
CA ALA A 100 -14.01 6.98 -0.07
C ALA A 100 -13.03 7.29 -1.21
N TRP A 101 -12.32 8.43 -1.12
CA TRP A 101 -11.28 8.80 -2.08
C TRP A 101 -10.15 7.77 -2.12
N SER A 102 -9.59 7.38 -0.96
CA SER A 102 -8.49 6.40 -0.94
C SER A 102 -8.88 5.05 -1.52
N ARG A 103 -10.12 4.60 -1.26
CA ARG A 103 -10.68 3.36 -1.82
C ARG A 103 -10.83 3.46 -3.33
N TRP A 104 -11.39 4.56 -3.83
CA TRP A 104 -11.53 4.78 -5.27
C TRP A 104 -10.16 4.79 -5.94
N MET A 105 -9.19 5.57 -5.43
CA MET A 105 -7.83 5.59 -5.97
C MET A 105 -7.19 4.20 -5.99
N SER A 106 -7.36 3.41 -4.92
CA SER A 106 -6.84 2.04 -4.86
C SER A 106 -7.47 1.15 -5.94
N VAL A 107 -8.80 1.16 -6.07
CA VAL A 107 -9.52 0.36 -7.08
C VAL A 107 -9.15 0.78 -8.49
N THR A 108 -9.09 2.07 -8.77
CA THR A 108 -8.70 2.61 -10.08
C THR A 108 -7.26 2.24 -10.43
N PHE A 109 -6.34 2.38 -9.48
CA PHE A 109 -4.94 2.01 -9.69
C PHE A 109 -4.77 0.51 -9.94
N ILE A 110 -5.45 -0.34 -9.17
CA ILE A 110 -5.47 -1.79 -9.38
C ILE A 110 -6.03 -2.16 -10.75
N ALA A 111 -7.16 -1.56 -11.14
CA ALA A 111 -7.81 -1.84 -12.41
C ALA A 111 -6.89 -1.47 -13.59
N ALA A 112 -6.33 -0.26 -13.58
CA ALA A 112 -5.39 0.21 -14.59
C ALA A 112 -4.13 -0.68 -14.65
N TYR A 113 -3.57 -1.04 -13.48
CA TYR A 113 -2.41 -1.92 -13.41
C TYR A 113 -2.68 -3.29 -14.05
N ARG A 114 -3.85 -3.89 -13.77
CA ARG A 114 -4.25 -5.19 -14.35
C ARG A 114 -4.50 -5.10 -15.85
N GLU A 115 -5.14 -4.03 -16.30
CA GLU A 115 -5.39 -3.78 -17.73
C GLU A 115 -4.07 -3.66 -18.49
N THR A 116 -3.17 -2.77 -18.06
CA THR A 116 -1.87 -2.56 -18.72
C THR A 116 -0.99 -3.81 -18.67
N ALA A 117 -0.95 -4.54 -17.54
CA ALA A 117 -0.21 -5.79 -17.45
C ALA A 117 -0.82 -6.90 -18.34
N GLY A 118 -2.15 -6.93 -18.45
CA GLY A 118 -2.87 -7.87 -19.32
C GLY A 118 -2.61 -7.60 -20.80
N GLU A 119 -2.66 -6.34 -21.23
CA GLU A 119 -2.31 -5.92 -22.60
C GLU A 119 -0.87 -6.29 -22.96
N ALA A 120 0.05 -6.19 -22.00
CA ALA A 120 1.45 -6.61 -22.16
C ALA A 120 1.66 -8.14 -22.12
N ASN A 121 0.60 -8.93 -21.91
CA ASN A 121 0.66 -10.38 -21.65
C ASN A 121 1.71 -10.74 -20.57
N ALA A 122 1.70 -9.97 -19.48
CA ALA A 122 2.71 -10.03 -18.43
C ALA A 122 2.63 -11.34 -17.64
N ALA A 123 3.53 -12.28 -17.95
CA ALA A 123 3.66 -13.55 -17.22
C ALA A 123 4.09 -13.40 -15.74
N PHE A 124 4.34 -12.18 -15.26
CA PHE A 124 4.78 -11.93 -13.88
C PHE A 124 3.64 -11.90 -12.86
N LEU A 125 2.38 -11.83 -13.29
CA LEU A 125 1.24 -11.82 -12.37
C LEU A 125 0.78 -13.23 -12.01
N PRO A 126 0.21 -13.40 -10.80
CA PRO A 126 -0.45 -14.66 -10.44
C PRO A 126 -1.58 -15.03 -11.41
N ASP A 127 -1.74 -16.33 -11.64
CA ASP A 127 -2.70 -16.89 -12.61
C ASP A 127 -4.15 -16.78 -12.15
N SER A 128 -4.38 -16.71 -10.83
CA SER A 128 -5.71 -16.73 -10.21
C SER A 128 -5.97 -15.47 -9.37
N ILE A 129 -7.23 -15.04 -9.34
CA ILE A 129 -7.63 -13.84 -8.59
C ILE A 129 -7.52 -14.07 -7.08
N GLU A 130 -7.72 -15.30 -6.62
CA GLU A 130 -7.57 -15.70 -5.22
C GLU A 130 -6.12 -15.60 -4.78
N GLU A 131 -5.19 -16.02 -5.65
CA GLU A 131 -3.76 -15.89 -5.37
C GLU A 131 -3.31 -14.44 -5.38
N TRP A 132 -3.82 -13.67 -6.33
CA TRP A 132 -3.57 -12.25 -6.44
C TRP A 132 -4.04 -11.50 -5.17
N ALA A 133 -5.26 -11.78 -4.71
CA ALA A 133 -5.81 -11.22 -3.48
C ALA A 133 -4.99 -11.64 -2.25
N LEU A 134 -4.65 -12.92 -2.13
CA LEU A 134 -3.83 -13.43 -1.03
C LEU A 134 -2.46 -12.74 -0.93
N LEU A 135 -1.77 -12.61 -2.07
CA LEU A 135 -0.47 -11.94 -2.13
C LEU A 135 -0.59 -10.44 -1.84
N LEU A 136 -1.58 -9.77 -2.43
CA LEU A 136 -1.79 -8.35 -2.20
C LEU A 136 -2.12 -8.07 -0.73
N ASP A 137 -2.99 -8.86 -0.11
CA ASP A 137 -3.32 -8.72 1.32
C ASP A 137 -2.09 -8.93 2.22
N ALA A 138 -1.18 -9.83 1.82
CA ALA A 138 0.05 -10.09 2.55
C ALA A 138 0.99 -8.89 2.49
N PHE A 139 1.18 -8.32 1.30
CA PHE A 139 2.02 -7.13 1.12
C PHE A 139 1.38 -5.88 1.74
N LEU A 140 0.06 -5.72 1.69
CA LEU A 140 -0.63 -4.63 2.39
C LEU A 140 -0.41 -4.71 3.91
N LEU A 141 -0.44 -5.92 4.47
CA LEU A 141 -0.15 -6.13 5.89
C LEU A 141 1.33 -5.83 6.19
N GLU A 142 2.26 -6.26 5.35
CA GLU A 142 3.69 -5.93 5.48
C GLU A 142 3.90 -4.41 5.51
N GLN A 143 3.29 -3.67 4.57
CA GLN A 143 3.35 -2.21 4.53
C GLN A 143 2.76 -1.57 5.79
N ALA A 144 1.61 -2.06 6.28
CA ALA A 144 1.01 -1.54 7.52
C ALA A 144 1.89 -1.79 8.76
N ILE A 145 2.59 -2.93 8.83
CA ILE A 145 3.51 -3.24 9.94
C ILE A 145 4.76 -2.34 9.86
N MET A 146 5.34 -2.17 8.68
CA MET A 146 6.49 -1.27 8.48
C MET A 146 6.12 0.18 8.84
N ASP A 147 4.90 0.61 8.50
CA ASP A 147 4.41 1.94 8.85
C ASP A 147 4.16 2.12 10.36
N VAL A 148 3.84 1.06 11.10
CA VAL A 148 3.82 1.11 12.57
C VAL A 148 5.22 1.37 13.11
N ASP A 149 6.22 0.63 12.62
CA ASP A 149 7.61 0.74 13.08
C ASP A 149 8.17 2.16 12.85
N SER A 150 7.99 2.68 11.63
CA SER A 150 8.47 4.03 11.26
C SER A 150 7.84 5.16 12.12
N ARG A 151 6.72 4.90 12.79
CA ARG A 151 5.98 5.86 13.60
C ARG A 151 6.07 5.63 15.11
N LEU A 152 6.82 4.62 15.56
CA LEU A 152 6.98 4.32 17.00
C LEU A 152 7.50 5.50 17.82
N ALA A 153 8.43 6.27 17.25
CA ALA A 153 9.00 7.46 17.88
C ALA A 153 8.23 8.76 17.56
N GLY A 154 7.13 8.67 16.81
CA GLY A 154 6.37 9.81 16.28
C GLY A 154 5.19 10.24 17.17
N PRO A 155 4.36 11.17 16.66
CA PRO A 155 3.17 11.63 17.38
C PRO A 155 2.17 10.48 17.63
N PRO A 156 1.58 10.37 18.85
CA PRO A 156 0.73 9.23 19.23
C PRO A 156 -0.48 8.99 18.33
N ASP A 157 -1.06 10.05 17.77
CA ASP A 157 -2.19 9.98 16.86
C ASP A 157 -1.84 9.29 15.53
N ARG A 158 -0.61 9.48 15.03
CA ARG A 158 -0.12 8.81 13.82
C ARG A 158 0.09 7.32 14.06
N LEU A 159 0.74 6.98 15.17
CA LEU A 159 0.93 5.59 15.59
C LEU A 159 -0.41 4.88 15.79
N ALA A 160 -1.37 5.55 16.45
CA ALA A 160 -2.70 5.00 16.66
C ALA A 160 -3.44 4.72 15.34
N TRP A 161 -3.25 5.56 14.31
CA TRP A 161 -3.78 5.28 12.98
C TRP A 161 -3.13 4.03 12.35
N SER A 162 -1.81 3.90 12.39
CA SER A 162 -1.11 2.76 11.77
C SER A 162 -1.49 1.44 12.44
N LEU A 163 -1.62 1.44 13.77
CA LEU A 163 -2.09 0.28 14.52
C LEU A 163 -3.51 -0.13 14.12
N ARG A 164 -4.45 0.83 14.02
CA ARG A 164 -5.81 0.55 13.55
C ARG A 164 -5.80 0.02 12.12
N HIS A 165 -5.01 0.61 11.23
CA HIS A 165 -4.91 0.15 9.85
C HIS A 165 -4.40 -1.29 9.75
N ALA A 166 -3.39 -1.66 10.53
CA ALA A 166 -2.88 -3.03 10.60
C ALA A 166 -3.93 -4.00 11.16
N LEU A 167 -4.68 -3.59 12.20
CA LEU A 167 -5.79 -4.37 12.76
C LEU A 167 -6.93 -4.57 11.74
N ASP A 168 -7.37 -3.50 11.07
CA ASP A 168 -8.41 -3.57 10.03
C ASP A 168 -8.02 -4.58 8.94
N LEU A 169 -6.74 -4.56 8.53
CA LEU A 169 -6.26 -5.55 7.58
C LEU A 169 -6.37 -6.95 8.18
N LEU A 170 -5.92 -7.21 9.41
CA LEU A 170 -6.00 -8.52 10.05
C LEU A 170 -7.44 -9.04 10.28
N GLU A 171 -8.40 -8.13 10.43
CA GLU A 171 -9.82 -8.44 10.69
C GLU A 171 -10.68 -8.52 9.42
N ALA A 172 -10.22 -7.98 8.28
CA ALA A 172 -10.94 -7.99 7.01
C ALA A 172 -11.07 -9.37 6.33
N GLY A 173 -11.12 -10.47 7.08
CA GLY A 173 -11.21 -11.86 6.58
C GLY A 173 -12.33 -12.66 7.23
#